data_AF-A0A2G6BCY1-F1
#
_entry.id   AF-A0A2G6BCY1-F1
#
_cell.length_a   1.000
_cell.length_b   1.000
_cell.length_c   1.000
_cell.angle_alpha   90.00
_cell.angle_beta   90.00
_cell.angle_gamma   90.00
#
_symmetry.space_group_name_H-M   'P 1'
#
loop_
_entity.id
_entity.type
_entity.pdbx_description
1 polymer ?
#
loop_
_entity_poly.entity_id
_entity_poly.type
_entity_poly.pdbx_seq_one_letter_code
_entity_poly.pdbx_strand_id
1 'polypeptide(L)' 'MDLLQLIQEIKQLPDQEAVHYAASYGVELSIKEVQQLRPLLDEVSFTWLFTGIPPVFIEKVISVIGYEKTMLYMEQYKLQ' A
#
# COMPACT_ATOMS: atom_id res chain seq x y z
N MET A 1 -4.05 -13.43 6.12
CA MET A 1 -3.12 -13.31 4.99
C MET A 1 -2.09 -12.25 5.30
N ASP A 2 -0.86 -12.42 4.81
CA ASP A 2 0.30 -11.60 5.16
C ASP A 2 0.33 -10.30 4.32
N LEU A 3 0.46 -9.15 4.99
CA LEU A 3 0.63 -7.83 4.34
C LEU A 3 1.81 -7.85 3.35
N LEU A 4 2.83 -8.64 3.63
CA LEU A 4 4.00 -8.79 2.78
C LEU A 4 3.66 -9.45 1.45
N GLN A 5 2.75 -10.43 1.46
CA GLN A 5 2.25 -11.03 0.24
C GLN A 5 1.44 -10.01 -0.56
N LEU A 6 0.61 -9.19 0.09
CA LEU A 6 -0.13 -8.13 -0.59
C LEU A 6 0.82 -7.17 -1.34
N ILE A 7 1.87 -6.73 -0.65
CA ILE A 7 2.88 -5.82 -1.19
C ILE A 7 3.64 -6.47 -2.36
N GLN A 8 4.05 -7.74 -2.22
CA GLN A 8 4.77 -8.44 -3.30
C GLN A 8 3.92 -8.59 -4.57
N GLU A 9 2.65 -8.97 -4.42
CA GLU A 9 1.77 -9.16 -5.57
C GLU A 9 1.47 -7.83 -6.28
N ILE A 10 1.20 -6.73 -5.55
CA ILE A 10 1.01 -5.40 -6.17
C ILE A 10 2.25 -4.95 -6.98
N LYS A 11 3.45 -5.35 -6.55
CA LYS A 11 4.70 -5.04 -7.25
C LYS A 11 4.90 -5.85 -8.54
N GLN A 12 4.46 -7.10 -8.56
CA GLN A 12 4.75 -8.04 -9.65
C GLN A 12 3.62 -8.18 -10.66
N LEU A 13 2.37 -8.11 -10.21
CA LEU A 13 1.20 -8.29 -11.05
C LEU A 13 1.07 -7.14 -12.07
N PRO A 14 0.57 -7.41 -13.29
CA PRO A 14 0.15 -6.38 -14.24
C PRO A 14 -0.82 -5.39 -13.59
N ASP A 15 -0.84 -4.13 -14.05
CA ASP A 15 -1.57 -3.05 -13.37
C ASP A 15 -3.06 -3.37 -13.13
N GLN A 16 -3.72 -3.97 -14.12
CA GLN A 16 -5.12 -4.39 -14.01
C GLN A 16 -5.30 -5.47 -12.94
N GLU A 17 -4.41 -6.47 -12.92
CA GLU A 17 -4.45 -7.55 -11.95
C GLU A 17 -4.13 -7.06 -10.54
N ALA A 18 -3.18 -6.12 -10.40
CA ALA A 18 -2.86 -5.49 -9.12
C ALA A 18 -4.04 -4.68 -8.56
N VAL A 19 -4.79 -3.97 -9.41
CA VAL A 19 -6.03 -3.28 -9.01
C VAL A 19 -7.07 -4.29 -8.51
N HIS A 20 -7.34 -5.35 -9.27
CA HIS A 20 -8.31 -6.37 -8.87
C HIS A 20 -7.89 -7.11 -7.59
N TYR A 21 -6.60 -7.38 -7.47
CA TYR A 21 -6.03 -8.02 -6.31
C TYR A 21 -6.20 -7.11 -5.08
N ALA A 22 -5.80 -5.83 -5.15
CA ALA A 22 -6.01 -4.88 -4.05
C ALA A 22 -7.49 -4.74 -3.67
N ALA A 23 -8.39 -4.67 -4.64
CA ALA A 23 -9.84 -4.59 -4.40
C ALA A 23 -10.37 -5.84 -3.67
N SER A 24 -9.81 -7.03 -3.93
CA SER A 24 -10.16 -8.25 -3.20
C SER A 24 -9.83 -8.19 -1.69
N TYR A 25 -8.93 -7.28 -1.30
CA TYR A 25 -8.62 -6.95 0.09
C TYR A 25 -9.34 -5.68 0.59
N GLY A 26 -10.33 -5.18 -0.16
CA GLY A 26 -11.06 -3.95 0.17
C GLY A 26 -10.25 -2.67 -0.05
N VAL A 27 -9.16 -2.73 -0.83
CA VAL A 27 -8.32 -1.59 -1.16
C VAL A 27 -8.59 -1.17 -2.60
N GLU A 28 -9.44 -0.17 -2.78
CA GLU A 28 -9.83 0.36 -4.08
C GLU A 28 -8.77 1.34 -4.61
N LEU A 29 -8.04 0.92 -5.64
CA LEU A 29 -6.99 1.69 -6.31
C LEU A 29 -7.29 1.78 -7.81
N SER A 30 -6.95 2.93 -8.40
CA SER A 30 -6.85 3.09 -9.84
C SER A 30 -5.50 2.60 -10.36
N ILE A 31 -5.43 2.35 -11.67
CA ILE A 31 -4.18 1.98 -12.37
C ILE A 31 -3.07 3.00 -12.07
N LYS A 32 -3.39 4.30 -12.08
CA LYS A 32 -2.40 5.36 -11.82
C LYS A 32 -1.87 5.30 -10.39
N GLU A 33 -2.76 5.09 -9.42
CA GLU A 33 -2.37 4.93 -8.01
C GLU A 33 -1.47 3.70 -7.84
N VAL A 34 -1.81 2.56 -8.46
CA VAL A 34 -0.95 1.36 -8.45
C VAL A 34 0.43 1.66 -9.03
N GLN A 35 0.51 2.30 -10.20
CA GLN A 35 1.78 2.65 -10.83
C GLN A 35 2.65 3.57 -9.96
N GLN A 36 2.02 4.52 -9.25
CA GLN A 36 2.72 5.45 -8.36
C GLN A 36 3.09 4.82 -7.00
N LEU A 37 2.31 3.86 -6.51
CA LEU A 37 2.60 3.15 -5.26
C LEU A 37 3.77 2.17 -5.43
N ARG A 38 3.90 1.50 -6.58
CA ARG A 38 4.97 0.50 -6.81
C ARG A 38 6.39 0.95 -6.40
N PRO A 39 6.90 2.12 -6.82
CA PRO A 39 8.22 2.56 -6.39
C PRO A 39 8.31 2.84 -4.88
N LEU A 40 7.20 3.22 -4.24
CA LEU A 40 7.15 3.38 -2.78
C LEU A 40 7.22 2.01 -2.09
N LEU A 41 6.61 0.97 -2.65
CA LEU A 41 6.65 -0.39 -2.11
C LEU A 41 8.06 -1.01 -2.11
N ASP A 42 9.04 -0.42 -2.80
CA ASP A 42 10.46 -0.78 -2.69
C ASP A 42 11.12 -0.26 -1.40
N GLU A 43 10.58 0.80 -0.79
CA GLU A 43 11.08 1.36 0.47
C GLU A 43 10.60 0.57 1.69
N VAL A 44 9.60 -0.31 1.53
CA VAL A 44 9.02 -1.08 2.62
C VAL A 44 10.07 -1.99 3.25
N SER A 45 10.24 -1.86 4.57
CA SER A 45 11.16 -2.67 5.36
C SER A 45 10.43 -3.51 6.40
N PHE A 46 10.85 -4.77 6.56
CA PHE A 46 10.39 -5.64 7.64
C PHE A 46 10.69 -5.08 9.03
N THR A 47 11.71 -4.21 9.15
CA THR A 47 12.04 -3.58 10.44
C THR A 47 10.91 -2.70 10.96
N TRP A 48 10.02 -2.20 10.08
CA TRP A 48 8.88 -1.36 10.43
C TRP A 48 7.79 -2.10 11.21
N LEU A 49 7.80 -3.44 11.18
CA LEU A 49 6.94 -4.23 12.07
C LEU A 49 7.31 -4.03 13.56
N PHE A 50 8.55 -3.61 13.84
CA PHE A 50 9.03 -3.35 15.20
C PHE A 50 9.15 -1.86 15.50
N THR A 51 9.51 -1.05 14.51
CA THR A 51 9.74 0.40 14.69
C THR A 51 8.53 1.26 14.36
N GLY A 52 7.47 0.68 13.78
CA GLY A 52 6.40 1.42 13.12
C GLY A 52 6.82 1.90 11.72
N ILE A 53 5.82 2.35 10.95
CA ILE A 53 6.01 2.91 9.61
C ILE A 53 6.52 4.36 9.74
N PRO A 54 7.61 4.75 9.04
CA PRO A 54 8.10 6.12 9.07
C PRO A 54 7.03 7.15 8.62
N PRO A 55 6.86 8.28 9.32
CA PRO A 55 5.89 9.31 8.93
C PRO A 55 6.09 9.82 7.50
N VAL A 56 7.34 9.97 7.08
CA VAL A 56 7.71 10.38 5.72
C VAL A 56 7.19 9.39 4.67
N PHE A 57 7.14 8.10 4.98
CA PHE A 57 6.56 7.11 4.08
C PHE A 57 5.05 7.27 3.97
N ILE A 58 4.38 7.52 5.10
CA ILE A 58 2.93 7.78 5.13
C ILE A 58 2.60 9.02 4.29
N GLU A 59 3.38 10.10 4.41
CA GLU A 59 3.22 11.31 3.59
C GLU A 59 3.33 11.03 2.08
N LYS A 60 4.28 10.18 1.67
CA LYS A 60 4.39 9.75 0.27
C LYS A 60 3.14 9.01 -0.19
N VAL A 61 2.62 8.09 0.61
CA VAL A 61 1.37 7.37 0.30
C VAL A 61 0.18 8.33 0.22
N ILE A 62 0.06 9.28 1.16
CA ILE A 62 -0.97 10.34 1.15
C ILE A 62 -0.92 11.14 -0.16
N SER A 63 0.27 11.45 -0.66
CA SER A 63 0.42 12.19 -1.93
C SER A 63 -0.04 11.41 -3.16
N VAL A 64 -0.15 10.07 -3.06
CA VAL A 64 -0.55 9.20 -4.17
C VAL A 64 -2.05 8.90 -4.13
N ILE A 65 -2.56 8.40 -3.00
CA ILE A 65 -3.96 7.93 -2.88
C ILE A 65 -4.88 8.89 -2.11
N GLY A 66 -4.33 9.97 -1.57
CA GLY A 66 -5.05 10.94 -0.74
C GLY A 66 -5.12 10.57 0.74
N TYR A 67 -5.31 11.59 1.57
CA TYR A 67 -5.31 11.46 3.04
C TYR A 67 -6.42 10.53 3.55
N GLU A 68 -7.65 10.71 3.08
CA GLU A 68 -8.82 9.94 3.53
C GLU A 68 -8.64 8.45 3.26
N LYS A 69 -8.25 8.06 2.04
CA LYS A 69 -7.99 6.65 1.70
C LYS A 69 -6.83 6.08 2.51
N THR A 70 -5.76 6.86 2.70
CA THR A 70 -4.60 6.40 3.47
C THR A 70 -4.99 6.08 4.92
N MET A 71 -5.72 6.98 5.58
CA MET A 71 -6.17 6.76 6.96
C MET A 71 -7.13 5.58 7.06
N LEU A 72 -8.08 5.46 6.12
CA LEU A 72 -9.02 4.33 6.04
C LEU A 72 -8.28 3.00 6.01
N TYR A 73 -7.28 2.85 5.13
CA TYR A 73 -6.54 1.60 5.00
C TYR A 73 -5.61 1.36 6.19
N MET A 74 -4.96 2.40 6.73
CA MET A 74 -4.15 2.26 7.94
C MET A 74 -4.97 1.74 9.12
N GLU A 75 -6.19 2.27 9.32
CA GLU A 75 -7.10 1.82 10.37
C GLU A 75 -7.57 0.37 10.13
N GLN A 76 -7.99 0.06 8.90
CA GLN A 76 -8.47 -1.27 8.52
C GLN A 76 -7.42 -2.37 8.75
N TYR A 77 -6.16 -2.08 8.47
CA TYR A 77 -5.04 -3.02 8.66
C TYR A 77 -4.36 -2.92 10.02
N LYS A 78 -4.85 -2.06 10.92
CA LYS A 78 -4.26 -1.79 12.25
C LYS A 78 -2.77 -1.47 12.16
N LEU A 79 -2.37 -0.74 11.12
CA LEU A 79 -1.01 -0.27 10.95
C LEU A 79 -0.83 0.91 11.93
N GLN A 80 -0.33 0.60 13.13
CA GLN A 80 0.01 1.57 14.19
C GLN A 80 1.52 1.81 14.24
#